data_AF-A0AAQ3K8M1-F1
#
_entry.id   AF-A0AAQ3K8M1-F1
#
_cell.length_a   1.000
_cell.length_b   1.000
_cell.length_c   1.000
_cell.angle_alpha   90.00
_cell.angle_beta   90.00
_cell.angle_gamma   90.00
#
_symmetry.space_group_name_H-M   'P 1'
#
loop_
_entity.id
_entity.type
_entity.pdbx_description
1 polymer ?
#
loop_
_entity_poly.entity_id
_entity_poly.type
_entity_poly.pdbx_seq_one_letter_code
_entity_poly.pdbx_strand_id
1 'polypeptide(L)'
;MLQVGAPQEITAKLSAVAQELEMRQRASLISCHDAAAADPELDQFMEAYHDMLVKYREELSRPLQEAMDFLRRMESQLNSLCDNSGASLRINPNDEKFEELEQEGSGGEMDDMAMEVDPCSEDQELKHHLLKKYGGYLSSLKQELSKKKKKGKLPKDARQQLLNWWDLHYKWPYPSETQKAALADSTGLDMKQINNWFINQRKRHWKPSEDMQFVVMDGYHHAPNPAAPLYMDGGAAHFMTDAAIYRLAP
;
A
#
# COMPACT_ATOMS: atom_id res chain seq x y z
N MET A 1 49.98 4.77 -61.72
CA MET A 1 48.91 4.41 -60.77
C MET A 1 48.88 2.89 -60.70
N LEU A 2 49.30 2.28 -59.59
CA LEU A 2 49.28 0.82 -59.45
C LEU A 2 48.31 0.42 -58.33
N GLN A 3 47.12 0.09 -58.81
CA GLN A 3 46.04 -0.77 -58.30
C GLN A 3 46.16 -1.24 -56.85
N VAL A 4 45.52 -0.49 -55.95
CA VAL A 4 45.22 -0.90 -54.57
C VAL A 4 44.02 -1.84 -54.63
N GLY A 5 44.26 -3.13 -54.85
CA GLY A 5 43.19 -4.13 -54.91
C GLY A 5 43.69 -5.49 -54.46
N ALA A 6 42.99 -6.11 -53.53
CA ALA A 6 43.28 -7.47 -53.09
C ALA A 6 43.23 -8.43 -54.30
N PRO A 7 44.18 -9.39 -54.41
CA PRO A 7 44.19 -10.41 -55.47
C PRO A 7 42.82 -11.08 -55.63
N GLN A 8 42.38 -11.30 -56.87
CA GLN A 8 41.04 -11.85 -57.18
C GLN A 8 40.74 -13.15 -56.44
N GLU A 9 41.75 -13.98 -56.21
CA GLU A 9 41.64 -15.22 -55.45
C GLU A 9 41.29 -14.99 -53.97
N ILE A 10 41.84 -13.94 -53.35
CA ILE A 10 41.55 -13.57 -51.96
C ILE A 10 40.15 -12.95 -51.86
N THR A 11 39.79 -12.09 -52.82
CA THR A 11 38.44 -11.52 -52.91
C THR A 11 37.38 -12.60 -53.12
N ALA A 12 37.66 -13.61 -53.96
CA ALA A 12 36.77 -14.74 -54.17
C ALA A 12 36.62 -15.61 -52.90
N LYS A 13 37.72 -15.87 -52.18
CA LYS A 13 37.68 -16.61 -50.90
C LYS A 13 36.90 -15.86 -49.84
N LEU A 14 37.11 -14.55 -49.69
CA LEU A 14 36.36 -13.72 -48.75
C LEU A 14 34.86 -13.64 -49.10
N SER A 15 34.54 -13.51 -50.38
CA SER A 15 33.15 -13.54 -50.86
C SER A 15 32.48 -14.88 -50.59
N ALA A 16 33.18 -16.01 -50.81
CA ALA A 16 32.68 -17.34 -50.49
C ALA A 16 32.44 -17.53 -48.99
N VAL A 17 33.36 -17.08 -48.14
CA VAL A 17 33.20 -17.14 -46.67
C VAL A 17 32.05 -16.23 -46.20
N ALA A 18 31.88 -15.05 -46.79
CA ALA A 18 30.76 -14.16 -46.48
C ALA A 18 29.42 -14.79 -46.87
N GLN A 19 29.34 -15.42 -48.05
CA GLN A 19 28.16 -16.15 -48.49
C GLN A 19 27.86 -17.36 -47.60
N GLU A 20 28.88 -18.11 -47.18
CA GLU A 20 28.72 -19.25 -46.27
C GLU A 20 28.21 -18.79 -44.88
N LEU A 21 28.72 -17.66 -44.38
CA LEU A 21 28.25 -17.05 -43.14
C LEU A 21 26.81 -16.57 -43.27
N GLU A 22 26.45 -15.90 -44.37
CA GLU A 22 25.09 -15.48 -44.63
C GLU A 22 24.13 -16.66 -44.78
N MET A 23 24.55 -17.76 -45.43
CA MET A 23 23.76 -18.99 -45.52
C MET A 23 23.57 -19.62 -44.14
N ARG A 24 24.62 -19.66 -43.30
CA ARG A 24 24.51 -20.10 -41.91
C ARG A 24 23.60 -19.21 -41.08
N GLN A 25 23.65 -17.89 -41.26
CA GLN A 25 22.77 -16.95 -40.59
C GLN A 25 21.32 -17.11 -41.04
N ARG A 26 21.06 -17.25 -42.36
CA ARG A 26 19.72 -17.53 -42.88
C ARG A 26 19.19 -18.89 -42.43
N ALA A 27 20.02 -19.93 -42.41
CA ALA A 27 19.65 -21.24 -41.89
C ALA A 27 19.38 -21.19 -40.37
N SER A 28 20.15 -20.40 -39.62
CA SER A 28 19.91 -20.13 -38.19
C SER A 28 18.60 -19.38 -37.97
N LEU A 29 18.31 -18.37 -38.79
CA LEU A 29 17.05 -17.60 -38.76
C LEU A 29 15.84 -18.46 -39.09
N ILE A 30 15.96 -19.39 -40.04
CA ILE A 30 14.90 -20.35 -40.38
C ILE A 30 14.76 -21.40 -39.25
N SER A 31 15.87 -21.90 -38.72
CA SER A 31 15.88 -22.87 -37.61
C SER A 31 15.36 -22.30 -36.29
N CYS A 32 15.44 -20.98 -36.07
CA CYS A 32 14.81 -20.33 -34.92
C CYS A 32 13.37 -19.91 -35.20
N HIS A 33 12.93 -19.85 -36.46
CA HIS A 33 11.53 -19.61 -36.78
C HIS A 33 10.64 -20.84 -36.52
N ASP A 34 11.19 -22.06 -36.66
CA ASP A 34 10.50 -23.31 -36.30
C ASP A 34 10.54 -23.62 -34.78
N ALA A 35 11.48 -23.02 -34.04
CA ALA A 35 11.57 -23.15 -32.57
C ALA A 35 10.88 -22.01 -31.80
N ALA A 36 10.61 -20.88 -32.47
CA ALA A 36 9.79 -19.77 -31.97
C ALA A 36 8.33 -19.86 -32.44
N ALA A 37 7.91 -21.01 -32.97
CA ALA A 37 6.51 -21.30 -33.23
C ALA A 37 5.81 -21.47 -31.88
N ALA A 38 5.16 -20.38 -31.45
CA ALA A 38 4.03 -20.30 -30.53
C ALA A 38 3.89 -21.51 -29.62
N ASP A 39 4.31 -21.38 -28.36
CA ASP A 39 3.76 -22.23 -27.31
C ASP A 39 2.28 -21.81 -27.17
N PRO A 40 1.35 -22.57 -27.78
CA PRO A 40 -0.04 -22.12 -27.86
C PRO A 40 -0.69 -22.13 -26.47
N GLU A 41 -0.15 -22.91 -25.53
CA GLU A 41 -0.60 -22.94 -24.15
C GLU A 41 -0.14 -21.67 -23.42
N LEU A 42 1.09 -21.23 -23.65
CA LEU A 42 1.58 -19.95 -23.11
C LEU A 42 0.87 -18.76 -23.74
N ASP A 43 0.65 -18.75 -25.05
CA ASP A 43 -0.05 -17.67 -25.72
C ASP A 43 -1.50 -17.57 -25.23
N GLN A 44 -2.20 -18.70 -25.08
CA GLN A 44 -3.54 -18.75 -24.49
C GLN A 44 -3.54 -18.27 -23.03
N PHE A 45 -2.51 -18.63 -22.24
CA PHE A 45 -2.37 -18.14 -20.88
C PHE A 45 -2.11 -16.63 -20.83
N MET A 46 -1.24 -16.12 -21.70
CA MET A 46 -0.90 -14.71 -21.79
C MET A 46 -2.11 -13.87 -22.23
N GLU A 47 -2.92 -14.36 -23.17
CA GLU A 47 -4.19 -13.75 -23.55
C GLU A 47 -5.19 -13.73 -22.38
N ALA A 48 -5.39 -14.86 -21.69
CA ALA A 48 -6.30 -14.93 -20.54
C ALA A 48 -5.84 -14.02 -19.38
N TYR A 49 -4.54 -13.95 -19.13
CA TYR A 49 -3.95 -13.07 -18.13
C TYR A 49 -4.10 -11.59 -18.51
N HIS A 50 -3.85 -11.25 -19.78
CA HIS A 50 -4.07 -9.92 -20.31
C HIS A 50 -5.54 -9.50 -20.16
N ASP A 51 -6.49 -10.35 -20.54
CA ASP A 51 -7.93 -10.08 -20.40
C ASP A 51 -8.33 -9.90 -18.94
N MET A 52 -7.75 -10.69 -18.03
CA MET A 52 -7.97 -10.51 -16.60
C MET A 52 -7.44 -9.15 -16.10
N LEU A 53 -6.27 -8.70 -16.55
CA LEU A 53 -5.73 -7.38 -16.23
C LEU A 53 -6.59 -6.24 -16.80
N VAL A 54 -7.09 -6.38 -18.02
CA VAL A 54 -8.01 -5.39 -18.63
C VAL A 54 -9.30 -5.31 -17.83
N LYS A 55 -9.90 -6.43 -17.45
CA LYS A 55 -11.08 -6.46 -16.57
C LYS A 55 -10.82 -5.77 -15.24
N TYR A 56 -9.70 -6.06 -14.57
CA TYR A 56 -9.33 -5.38 -13.33
C TYR A 56 -9.17 -3.87 -13.51
N ARG A 57 -8.55 -3.44 -14.62
CA ARG A 57 -8.44 -2.01 -14.95
C ARG A 57 -9.81 -1.37 -15.12
N GLU A 58 -10.72 -2.03 -15.83
CA GLU A 58 -12.09 -1.55 -16.05
C GLU A 58 -12.86 -1.49 -14.73
N GLU A 59 -12.80 -2.54 -13.91
CA GLU A 59 -13.45 -2.59 -12.60
C GLU A 59 -12.94 -1.51 -11.63
N LEU A 60 -11.64 -1.19 -11.67
CA LEU A 60 -11.06 -0.12 -10.85
C LEU A 60 -11.40 1.28 -11.38
N SER A 61 -11.43 1.45 -12.70
CA SER A 61 -11.69 2.75 -13.33
C SER A 61 -13.17 3.12 -13.38
N ARG A 62 -14.07 2.13 -13.44
CA ARG A 62 -15.52 2.34 -13.57
C ARG A 62 -16.12 3.15 -12.40
N PRO A 63 -15.89 2.83 -11.12
CA PRO A 63 -16.41 3.64 -10.01
C PRO A 63 -15.90 5.08 -10.02
N LEU A 64 -14.65 5.29 -10.46
CA LEU A 64 -14.07 6.62 -10.58
C LEU A 64 -14.77 7.41 -11.69
N GLN A 65 -15.00 6.79 -12.84
CA GLN A 65 -15.72 7.41 -13.95
C GLN A 65 -17.17 7.73 -13.58
N GLU A 66 -17.87 6.78 -12.96
CA GLU A 66 -19.25 6.98 -12.47
C GLU A 66 -19.33 8.14 -11.46
N ALA A 67 -18.36 8.26 -10.56
CA ALA A 67 -18.27 9.37 -9.62
C ALA A 67 -17.98 10.72 -10.30
N MET A 68 -17.06 10.76 -11.27
CA MET A 68 -16.79 11.98 -12.04
C MET A 68 -18.02 12.44 -12.83
N ASP A 69 -18.75 11.51 -13.45
CA ASP A 69 -19.97 11.83 -14.19
C ASP A 69 -21.09 12.28 -13.26
N PHE A 70 -21.20 11.68 -12.06
CA PHE A 70 -22.12 12.14 -11.02
C PHE A 70 -21.80 13.58 -10.57
N LEU A 71 -20.53 13.89 -10.30
CA LEU A 71 -20.10 15.23 -9.92
C LEU A 71 -20.39 16.25 -11.01
N ARG A 72 -20.10 15.94 -12.28
CA ARG A 72 -20.42 16.80 -13.43
C ARG A 72 -21.92 17.04 -13.57
N ARG A 73 -22.75 16.02 -13.33
CA ARG A 73 -24.21 16.18 -13.33
C ARG A 73 -24.66 17.12 -12.22
N MET A 74 -24.19 16.93 -10.99
CA MET A 74 -24.51 17.83 -9.87
C MET A 74 -24.05 19.26 -10.14
N GLU A 75 -22.85 19.44 -10.69
CA GLU A 75 -22.32 20.75 -11.07
C GLU A 75 -23.22 21.43 -12.11
N SER A 76 -23.68 20.70 -13.14
CA SER A 76 -24.61 21.24 -14.13
C SER A 76 -25.97 21.62 -13.52
N GLN A 77 -26.46 20.86 -12.54
CA GLN A 77 -27.70 21.18 -11.82
C GLN A 77 -27.54 22.44 -10.98
N LEU A 78 -26.43 22.57 -10.26
CA LEU A 78 -26.12 23.77 -9.46
C LEU A 78 -25.94 25.01 -10.33
N ASN A 79 -25.23 24.89 -11.46
CA ASN A 79 -25.05 25.98 -12.40
C ASN A 79 -26.38 26.41 -13.02
N SER A 80 -27.25 25.46 -13.40
CA SER A 80 -28.60 25.77 -13.88
C SER A 80 -29.48 26.46 -12.83
N LEU A 81 -29.36 26.08 -11.55
CA LEU A 81 -30.06 26.77 -10.46
C LEU A 81 -29.51 28.18 -10.24
N CYS A 82 -28.19 28.35 -10.37
CA CYS A 82 -27.52 29.64 -10.24
C CYS A 82 -27.83 30.60 -11.41
N ASP A 83 -27.94 30.07 -12.63
CA ASP A 83 -28.25 30.85 -13.84
C ASP A 83 -29.73 31.27 -13.90
N ASN A 84 -30.63 30.47 -13.32
CA ASN A 84 -32.05 30.81 -13.19
C ASN A 84 -32.35 31.66 -11.94
N SER A 85 -31.47 31.62 -10.94
CA SER A 85 -31.55 32.47 -9.75
C SER A 85 -30.75 33.74 -9.98
N GLY A 86 -31.27 34.61 -10.84
CA GLY A 86 -30.84 36.00 -10.89
C GLY A 86 -31.22 36.76 -9.62
N ALA A 87 -30.57 36.44 -8.48
CA ALA A 87 -30.31 37.35 -7.36
C ALA A 87 -29.69 36.62 -6.14
N SER A 88 -28.49 37.05 -5.79
CA SER A 88 -28.06 37.30 -4.41
C SER A 88 -27.83 36.10 -3.47
N LEU A 89 -26.64 35.50 -3.56
CA LEU A 89 -25.86 35.13 -2.37
C LEU A 89 -24.37 35.43 -2.61
N ARG A 90 -24.00 36.72 -2.61
CA ARG A 90 -22.63 37.11 -2.30
C ARG A 90 -22.49 37.06 -0.77
N ILE A 91 -21.97 35.95 -0.25
CA ILE A 91 -21.52 35.89 1.13
C ILE A 91 -20.25 36.72 1.21
N ASN A 92 -20.38 37.97 1.66
CA ASN A 92 -19.25 38.83 1.98
C ASN A 92 -18.87 38.58 3.45
N PRO A 93 -17.64 38.15 3.76
CA PRO A 93 -17.21 37.87 5.13
C PRO A 93 -16.62 39.14 5.70
N ASN A 94 -17.40 39.95 6.42
CA ASN A 94 -16.97 40.94 7.41
C ASN A 94 -18.17 41.78 7.83
N ASP A 95 -18.75 41.48 8.99
CA ASP A 95 -19.00 42.49 10.01
C ASP A 95 -19.39 41.78 11.30
N GLU A 96 -18.49 41.86 12.28
CA GLU A 96 -18.81 41.56 13.66
C GLU A 96 -19.72 42.65 14.20
N LYS A 97 -20.74 42.26 14.98
CA LYS A 97 -21.10 42.83 16.30
C LYS A 97 -22.62 42.89 16.54
N PHE A 98 -23.04 42.05 17.51
CA PHE A 98 -23.90 42.39 18.65
C PHE A 98 -25.37 42.76 18.38
N GLU A 99 -26.29 42.08 19.09
CA GLU A 99 -27.18 42.68 20.11
C GLU A 99 -28.16 41.59 20.58
N GLU A 100 -28.03 41.25 21.85
CA GLU A 100 -29.03 40.60 22.68
C GLU A 100 -29.95 41.70 23.19
N LEU A 101 -31.26 41.65 22.94
CA LEU A 101 -32.24 42.40 23.73
C LEU A 101 -33.64 41.78 23.65
N GLU A 102 -34.28 41.81 24.82
CA GLU A 102 -35.48 41.09 25.19
C GLU A 102 -36.80 41.68 24.67
N GLN A 103 -37.75 40.75 24.57
CA GLN A 103 -39.19 40.79 24.82
C GLN A 103 -39.93 42.11 25.18
N GLU A 104 -41.13 42.17 24.57
CA GLU A 104 -42.40 42.79 24.99
C GLU A 104 -42.81 44.17 24.45
N GLY A 105 -43.92 44.15 23.70
CA GLY A 105 -45.03 45.08 23.86
C GLY A 105 -45.28 46.09 22.75
N SER A 106 -46.40 45.93 22.04
CA SER A 106 -47.41 46.98 21.77
C SER A 106 -47.99 46.92 20.36
N GLY A 107 -49.32 47.06 20.28
CA GLY A 107 -50.15 46.79 19.12
C GLY A 107 -50.00 47.74 17.93
N GLY A 108 -50.44 47.24 16.78
CA GLY A 108 -50.59 47.96 15.54
C GLY A 108 -51.11 47.01 14.46
N GLU A 109 -52.39 47.14 14.14
CA GLU A 109 -53.10 46.44 13.09
C GLU A 109 -52.53 46.82 11.71
N MET A 110 -52.19 45.86 10.84
CA MET A 110 -52.48 45.95 9.40
C MET A 110 -52.21 44.61 8.69
N ASP A 111 -53.29 44.05 8.16
CA ASP A 111 -53.46 43.39 6.87
C ASP A 111 -52.28 42.67 6.17
N ASP A 112 -52.59 41.44 5.75
CA ASP A 112 -52.01 40.71 4.62
C ASP A 112 -50.52 40.33 4.69
N MET A 113 -50.22 39.12 5.17
CA MET A 113 -49.00 38.44 4.72
C MET A 113 -49.10 36.92 4.75
N ALA A 114 -49.04 36.38 3.53
CA ALA A 114 -48.60 35.06 3.12
C ALA A 114 -48.36 34.02 4.22
N MET A 115 -49.16 32.96 4.16
CA MET A 115 -48.79 31.64 4.65
C MET A 115 -47.59 31.14 3.84
N GLU A 116 -46.39 31.64 4.16
CA GLU A 116 -45.12 31.06 3.71
C GLU A 116 -44.95 29.73 4.45
N VAL A 117 -45.44 28.67 3.82
CA VAL A 117 -45.04 27.31 4.15
C VAL A 117 -43.56 27.20 3.79
N ASP A 118 -42.69 27.32 4.80
CA ASP A 118 -41.29 26.94 4.71
C ASP A 118 -41.20 25.52 4.11
N PRO A 119 -40.66 25.37 2.88
CA PRO A 119 -40.53 24.08 2.23
C PRO A 119 -39.58 23.12 2.97
N CYS A 120 -38.92 23.58 4.05
CA CYS A 120 -38.04 22.77 4.90
C CYS A 120 -38.74 22.22 6.17
N SER A 121 -39.92 22.73 6.53
CA SER A 121 -40.62 22.34 7.76
C SER A 121 -41.05 20.86 7.76
N GLU A 122 -41.50 20.35 6.62
CA GLU A 122 -41.90 18.95 6.46
C GLU A 122 -40.72 17.99 6.62
N ASP A 123 -39.52 18.37 6.17
CA ASP A 123 -38.31 17.54 6.30
C ASP A 123 -37.82 17.48 7.75
N GLN A 124 -37.95 18.58 8.50
CA GLN A 124 -37.63 18.62 9.93
C GLN A 124 -38.62 17.79 10.75
N GLU A 125 -39.91 17.84 10.43
CA GLU A 125 -40.92 17.01 11.08
C GLU A 125 -40.72 15.52 10.76
N LEU A 126 -40.46 15.18 9.50
CA LEU A 126 -40.20 13.80 9.09
C LEU A 126 -38.95 13.27 9.78
N LYS A 127 -37.86 14.05 9.81
CA LYS A 127 -36.62 13.70 10.52
C LYS A 127 -36.87 13.50 12.01
N HIS A 128 -37.64 14.38 12.65
CA HIS A 128 -37.98 14.25 14.06
C HIS A 128 -38.82 12.99 14.32
N HIS A 129 -39.82 12.73 13.48
CA HIS A 129 -40.65 11.54 13.57
C HIS A 129 -39.84 10.26 13.36
N LEU A 130 -38.90 10.26 12.42
CA LEU A 130 -38.00 9.15 12.12
C LEU A 130 -37.02 8.89 13.28
N LEU A 131 -36.39 9.94 13.82
CA LEU A 131 -35.52 9.83 15.00
C LEU A 131 -36.31 9.39 16.24
N LYS A 132 -37.55 9.85 16.42
CA LYS A 132 -38.39 9.43 17.55
C LYS A 132 -38.80 7.97 17.42
N LYS A 133 -39.15 7.50 16.22
CA LYS A 133 -39.59 6.12 15.96
C LYS A 133 -38.43 5.12 15.99
N TYR A 134 -37.28 5.49 15.44
CA TYR A 134 -36.15 4.58 15.27
C TYR A 134 -34.93 4.90 16.16
N GLY A 135 -34.93 6.00 16.91
CA GLY A 135 -33.79 6.45 17.71
C GLY A 135 -33.32 5.45 18.76
N GLY A 136 -34.25 4.70 19.36
CA GLY A 136 -33.92 3.61 20.28
C GLY A 136 -33.22 2.44 19.59
N TYR A 137 -33.73 2.02 18.42
CA TYR A 137 -33.12 0.98 17.60
C TYR A 137 -31.74 1.40 17.06
N LEU A 138 -31.63 2.62 16.56
CA LEU A 138 -30.38 3.23 16.12
C LEU A 138 -29.35 3.30 17.26
N SER A 139 -29.78 3.64 18.47
CA SER A 139 -28.91 3.69 19.65
C SER A 139 -28.44 2.29 20.08
N SER A 140 -29.34 1.30 20.06
CA SER A 140 -29.00 -0.11 20.32
C SER A 140 -28.01 -0.65 19.29
N LEU A 141 -28.29 -0.42 18.00
CA LEU A 141 -27.45 -0.83 16.89
C LEU A 141 -26.06 -0.17 16.98
N LYS A 142 -26.01 1.13 17.27
CA LYS A 142 -24.75 1.86 17.50
C LYS A 142 -23.98 1.30 18.70
N GLN A 143 -24.66 0.94 19.78
CA GLN A 143 -24.04 0.33 20.95
C GLN A 143 -23.47 -1.06 20.63
N GLU A 144 -24.19 -1.88 19.87
CA GLU A 144 -23.74 -3.20 19.44
C GLU A 144 -22.50 -3.12 18.53
N LEU A 145 -22.50 -2.19 17.57
CA LEU A 145 -21.34 -1.91 16.72
C LEU A 145 -20.16 -1.33 17.49
N SER A 146 -20.42 -0.54 18.54
CA SER A 146 -19.38 0.06 19.39
C SER A 146 -18.77 -0.93 20.39
N LYS A 147 -19.50 -1.96 20.81
CA LYS A 147 -18.96 -3.07 21.63
C LYS A 147 -17.82 -3.79 20.91
N LYS A 148 -17.82 -3.82 19.58
CA LYS A 148 -16.73 -4.37 18.73
C LYS A 148 -15.51 -3.46 18.57
N LYS A 149 -15.54 -2.21 19.05
CA LYS A 149 -14.49 -1.20 18.76
C LYS A 149 -13.94 -0.48 20.00
N LYS A 150 -13.78 -1.18 21.13
CA LYS A 150 -12.93 -0.63 22.19
C LYS A 150 -11.47 -0.70 21.74
N LYS A 151 -10.97 0.43 21.24
CA LYS A 151 -9.57 0.69 20.88
C LYS A 151 -8.69 0.69 22.14
N GLY A 152 -8.56 -0.49 22.74
CA GLY A 152 -7.70 -0.78 23.88
C GLY A 152 -6.64 -1.80 23.48
N LYS A 153 -5.77 -2.15 24.43
CA LYS A 153 -4.80 -3.25 24.29
C LYS A 153 -5.50 -4.51 23.77
N LEU A 154 -4.79 -5.32 22.98
CA LEU A 154 -5.31 -6.61 22.49
C LEU A 154 -5.90 -7.46 23.64
N PRO A 155 -7.00 -8.19 23.41
CA PRO A 155 -7.56 -9.12 24.39
C PRO A 155 -6.48 -10.02 25.00
N LYS A 156 -6.61 -10.35 26.29
CA LYS A 156 -5.59 -11.15 27.00
C LYS A 156 -5.39 -12.52 26.33
N ASP A 157 -6.48 -13.16 25.93
CA ASP A 157 -6.46 -14.47 25.30
C ASP A 157 -5.77 -14.42 23.93
N ALA A 158 -6.12 -13.42 23.12
CA ALA A 158 -5.46 -13.18 21.84
C ALA A 158 -3.94 -12.93 22.01
N ARG A 159 -3.55 -12.14 23.01
CA ARG A 159 -2.13 -11.92 23.34
C ARG A 159 -1.45 -13.22 23.75
N GLN A 160 -2.09 -14.06 24.54
CA GLN A 160 -1.49 -15.33 25.00
C GLN A 160 -1.23 -16.25 23.82
N GLN A 161 -2.16 -16.37 22.88
CA GLN A 161 -1.96 -17.18 21.66
C GLN A 161 -0.80 -16.66 20.82
N LEU A 162 -0.68 -15.34 20.65
CA LEU A 162 0.44 -14.73 19.92
C LEU A 162 1.79 -14.95 20.61
N LEU A 163 1.82 -14.88 21.94
CA LEU A 163 3.02 -15.20 22.74
C LEU A 163 3.39 -16.68 22.64
N ASN A 164 2.41 -17.59 22.70
CA ASN A 164 2.67 -19.02 22.55
C ASN A 164 3.32 -19.33 21.17
N TRP A 165 2.79 -18.72 20.10
CA TRP A 165 3.40 -18.86 18.78
C TRP A 165 4.82 -18.27 18.75
N TRP A 166 5.00 -17.09 19.35
CA TRP A 166 6.27 -16.39 19.44
C TRP A 166 7.35 -17.22 20.13
N ASP A 167 7.04 -17.81 21.28
CA ASP A 167 7.99 -18.60 22.06
C ASP A 167 8.43 -19.85 21.30
N LEU A 168 7.50 -20.50 20.60
CA LEU A 168 7.79 -21.65 19.73
C LEU A 168 8.72 -21.28 18.56
N HIS A 169 8.63 -20.04 18.06
CA HIS A 169 9.38 -19.56 16.90
C HIS A 169 10.41 -18.47 17.26
N TYR A 170 10.89 -18.43 18.51
CA TYR A 170 11.74 -17.33 18.99
C TYR A 170 13.01 -17.12 18.16
N LYS A 171 13.59 -18.21 17.62
CA LYS A 171 14.78 -18.15 16.75
C LYS A 171 14.51 -17.37 15.46
N TRP A 172 13.36 -17.61 14.84
CA TRP A 172 12.95 -16.98 13.58
C TRP A 172 11.47 -16.53 13.64
N PRO A 173 11.18 -15.40 14.31
CA PRO A 173 9.81 -14.98 14.60
C PRO A 173 9.17 -14.24 13.40
N TYR A 174 9.17 -14.90 12.24
CA TYR A 174 8.62 -14.41 10.97
C TYR A 174 7.55 -15.38 10.50
N PRO A 175 6.28 -15.23 10.96
CA PRO A 175 5.20 -16.10 10.51
C PRO A 175 4.95 -15.92 9.02
N SER A 176 4.69 -17.04 8.32
CA SER A 176 4.22 -17.03 6.93
C SER A 176 2.83 -16.39 6.84
N GLU A 177 2.40 -16.01 5.64
CA GLU A 177 1.08 -15.40 5.45
C GLU A 177 -0.06 -16.34 5.88
N THR A 178 0.09 -17.64 5.64
CA THR A 178 -0.85 -18.67 6.11
C THR A 178 -0.87 -18.78 7.64
N GLN A 179 0.27 -18.69 8.30
CA GLN A 179 0.34 -18.69 9.77
C GLN A 179 -0.30 -17.43 10.37
N LYS A 180 -0.08 -16.27 9.75
CA LYS A 180 -0.74 -15.04 10.18
C LYS A 180 -2.26 -15.10 10.01
N ALA A 181 -2.75 -15.69 8.92
CA ALA A 181 -4.17 -15.90 8.70
C ALA A 181 -4.77 -16.83 9.78
N ALA A 182 -4.12 -17.95 10.06
CA ALA A 182 -4.55 -18.86 11.13
C ALA A 182 -4.55 -18.18 12.52
N LEU A 183 -3.58 -17.30 12.79
CA LEU A 183 -3.54 -16.51 14.02
C LEU A 183 -4.65 -15.46 14.05
N ALA A 184 -4.95 -14.80 12.93
CA ALA A 184 -6.07 -13.86 12.82
C ALA A 184 -7.40 -14.55 13.12
N ASP A 185 -7.64 -15.72 12.52
CA ASP A 185 -8.86 -16.50 12.69
C ASP A 185 -9.04 -16.99 14.13
N SER A 186 -7.97 -17.51 14.75
CA SER A 186 -8.02 -18.02 16.13
C SER A 186 -8.13 -16.92 17.20
N THR A 187 -7.53 -15.75 16.95
CA THR A 187 -7.54 -14.63 17.92
C THR A 187 -8.68 -13.65 17.71
N GLY A 188 -9.37 -13.71 16.56
CA GLY A 188 -10.38 -12.74 16.14
C GLY A 188 -9.81 -11.34 15.88
N LEU A 189 -8.51 -11.25 15.59
CA LEU A 189 -7.82 -10.00 15.29
C LEU A 189 -7.70 -9.78 13.79
N ASP A 190 -7.72 -8.52 13.37
CA ASP A 190 -7.45 -8.17 11.98
C ASP A 190 -6.01 -8.53 11.60
N MET A 191 -5.80 -8.91 10.34
CA MET A 191 -4.48 -9.19 9.79
C MET A 191 -3.47 -8.06 10.06
N LYS A 192 -3.93 -6.80 10.01
CA LYS A 192 -3.11 -5.63 10.35
C LYS A 192 -2.67 -5.62 11.82
N GLN A 193 -3.53 -6.04 12.75
CA GLN A 193 -3.21 -6.13 14.16
C GLN A 193 -2.18 -7.24 14.43
N ILE A 194 -2.31 -8.39 13.77
CA ILE A 194 -1.34 -9.48 13.80
C ILE A 194 0.04 -9.01 13.31
N ASN A 195 0.09 -8.41 12.12
CA ASN A 195 1.32 -7.87 11.54
C ASN A 195 1.99 -6.83 12.47
N ASN A 196 1.22 -5.87 12.96
CA ASN A 196 1.74 -4.84 13.86
C ASN A 196 2.22 -5.42 15.19
N TRP A 197 1.55 -6.46 15.71
CA TRP A 197 1.98 -7.13 16.92
C TRP A 197 3.35 -7.78 16.73
N PHE A 198 3.53 -8.58 15.67
CA PHE A 198 4.80 -9.25 15.40
C PHE A 198 5.96 -8.28 15.13
N ILE A 199 5.70 -7.19 14.39
CA ILE A 199 6.72 -6.14 14.18
C ILE A 199 7.15 -5.52 15.51
N ASN A 200 6.18 -5.13 16.34
CA ASN A 200 6.47 -4.53 17.65
C ASN A 200 7.12 -5.52 18.62
N GLN A 201 6.71 -6.78 18.59
CA GLN A 201 7.24 -7.84 19.44
C GLN A 201 8.70 -8.13 19.09
N ARG A 202 9.04 -8.25 17.79
CA ARG A 202 10.44 -8.34 17.32
C ARG A 202 11.26 -7.15 17.78
N LYS A 203 10.79 -5.93 17.52
CA LYS A 203 11.49 -4.71 17.90
C LYS A 203 11.82 -4.64 19.39
N ARG A 204 10.98 -5.21 20.26
CA ARG A 204 11.12 -5.11 21.72
C ARG A 204 11.84 -6.30 22.35
N HIS A 205 11.66 -7.51 21.81
CA HIS A 205 11.99 -8.75 22.51
C HIS A 205 12.88 -9.71 21.71
N TRP A 206 13.10 -9.46 20.42
CA TRP A 206 13.98 -10.31 19.63
C TRP A 206 15.42 -9.81 19.69
N LYS A 207 16.30 -10.66 20.20
CA LYS A 207 17.75 -10.47 20.16
C LYS A 207 18.32 -11.65 19.38
N PRO A 208 18.83 -11.44 18.15
CA PRO A 208 19.53 -12.49 17.44
C PRO A 208 20.65 -13.03 18.34
N SER A 209 20.63 -14.32 18.65
CA SER A 209 21.70 -14.96 19.42
C SER A 209 23.02 -14.86 18.65
N GLU A 210 24.17 -14.89 19.35
CA GLU A 210 25.50 -14.79 18.73
C GLU A 210 25.71 -15.84 17.61
N ASP A 211 25.12 -17.03 17.75
CA ASP A 211 25.14 -18.09 16.71
C ASP A 211 24.48 -17.70 15.38
N MET A 212 23.58 -16.71 15.37
CA MET A 212 22.95 -16.20 14.13
C MET A 212 23.76 -15.08 13.49
N GLN A 213 24.66 -14.41 14.23
CA GLN A 213 25.54 -13.39 13.68
C GLN A 213 26.58 -13.99 12.74
N PHE A 214 26.95 -15.26 12.95
CA PHE A 214 27.94 -15.97 12.13
C PHE A 214 27.42 -16.30 10.72
N VAL A 215 26.13 -16.63 10.59
CA VAL A 215 25.53 -17.04 9.30
C VAL A 215 25.45 -15.88 8.29
N VAL A 216 25.49 -14.62 8.76
CA VAL A 216 25.42 -13.44 7.89
C VAL A 216 26.82 -12.93 7.47
N MET A 217 27.90 -13.47 8.05
CA MET A 217 29.28 -13.05 7.76
C MET A 217 30.16 -14.11 7.09
N ASP A 218 29.62 -15.26 6.67
CA ASP A 218 30.38 -16.28 5.92
C ASP A 218 30.23 -16.20 4.39
N GLY A 219 29.50 -15.19 3.88
CA GLY A 219 29.31 -15.00 2.43
C GLY A 219 30.38 -14.18 1.70
N TYR A 220 31.30 -13.51 2.40
CA TYR A 220 32.18 -12.50 1.76
C TYR A 220 33.66 -12.48 2.16
N HIS A 221 34.16 -13.43 2.96
CA HIS A 221 35.57 -13.43 3.37
C HIS A 221 36.26 -14.79 3.27
N HIS A 222 36.24 -15.43 2.10
CA HIS A 222 37.31 -16.38 1.75
C HIS A 222 37.52 -16.52 0.24
N ALA A 223 38.14 -15.51 -0.37
CA ALA A 223 38.92 -15.69 -1.59
C ALA A 223 40.40 -15.55 -1.20
N PRO A 224 41.24 -16.59 -1.32
CA PRO A 224 42.67 -16.43 -1.13
C PRO A 224 43.22 -15.68 -2.34
N ASN A 225 43.62 -14.43 -2.15
CA ASN A 225 44.34 -13.66 -3.15
C ASN A 225 45.83 -14.09 -3.15
N PRO A 226 46.37 -14.68 -4.23
CA PRO A 226 47.76 -15.14 -4.27
C PRO A 226 48.70 -14.02 -4.72
N ALA A 227 48.59 -12.82 -4.12
CA ALA A 227 49.46 -11.69 -4.46
C ALA A 227 49.50 -10.65 -3.33
N ALA A 228 50.24 -10.92 -2.27
CA ALA A 228 50.86 -9.87 -1.46
C ALA A 228 52.14 -10.41 -0.80
N PRO A 229 53.24 -9.65 -0.80
CA PRO A 229 54.58 -10.16 -0.56
C PRO A 229 54.88 -10.33 0.93
N LEU A 230 55.65 -11.38 1.22
CA LEU A 230 56.34 -11.64 2.48
C LEU A 230 57.08 -10.39 2.98
N TYR A 231 56.66 -9.87 4.13
CA TYR A 231 57.55 -9.14 5.04
C TYR A 231 57.57 -9.91 6.35
N MET A 232 58.69 -10.59 6.59
CA MET A 232 58.99 -11.19 7.88
C MET A 232 59.43 -10.08 8.85
N ASP A 233 59.06 -10.31 10.11
CA ASP A 233 59.94 -10.18 11.28
C ASP A 233 59.72 -9.00 12.24
N GLY A 234 59.70 -9.36 13.53
CA GLY A 234 60.09 -8.49 14.64
C GLY A 234 59.01 -8.04 15.61
N GLY A 235 58.83 -8.75 16.73
CA GLY A 235 58.47 -8.08 17.99
C GLY A 235 57.48 -8.80 18.90
N ALA A 236 57.99 -9.69 19.75
CA ALA A 236 57.30 -10.24 20.91
C ALA A 236 57.02 -9.17 21.98
N ALA A 237 55.80 -9.18 22.55
CA ALA A 237 55.40 -8.66 23.88
C ALA A 237 53.86 -8.62 23.90
N HIS A 238 53.10 -8.97 24.94
CA HIS A 238 53.36 -9.46 26.28
C HIS A 238 51.98 -9.93 26.76
N PHE A 239 51.91 -11.12 27.34
CA PHE A 239 50.75 -11.67 28.04
C PHE A 239 50.48 -10.80 29.28
N MET A 240 49.25 -10.32 29.52
CA MET A 240 48.80 -10.00 30.88
C MET A 240 47.28 -9.84 30.95
N THR A 241 46.68 -10.89 31.49
CA THR A 241 45.39 -10.90 32.21
C THR A 241 45.49 -10.06 33.48
N ASP A 242 44.52 -9.19 33.72
CA ASP A 242 44.00 -8.80 35.05
C ASP A 242 42.68 -8.04 34.78
N ALA A 243 41.49 -8.53 35.12
CA ALA A 243 40.96 -8.79 36.46
C ALA A 243 41.11 -7.60 37.42
N ALA A 244 39.95 -6.95 37.64
CA ALA A 244 39.51 -6.36 38.89
C ALA A 244 39.47 -4.80 39.00
N ILE A 245 38.29 -4.35 39.48
CA ILE A 245 38.02 -3.14 40.27
C ILE A 245 38.06 -1.84 39.45
N TYR A 246 36.97 -1.11 39.25
CA TYR A 246 36.26 -0.18 40.14
C TYR A 246 34.85 0.11 39.56
N ARG A 247 33.79 0.56 40.24
CA ARG A 247 33.32 0.63 41.64
C ARG A 247 31.94 1.32 41.51
N LEU A 248 30.94 0.86 42.28
CA LEU A 248 29.60 1.44 42.44
C LEU A 248 29.61 2.96 42.67
N ALA A 249 28.79 3.75 41.94
CA ALA A 249 27.49 4.36 42.35
C ALA A 249 27.67 5.70 43.13
N PRO A 250 26.63 6.53 43.40
CA PRO A 250 25.18 6.33 43.37
C PRO A 250 24.45 6.93 42.14
#